data_AF-A0A822CAQ1-F1
#
_entry.id   AF-A0A822CAQ1-F1
#
_cell.length_a   1.000
_cell.length_b   1.000
_cell.length_c   1.000
_cell.angle_alpha   90.00
_cell.angle_beta   90.00
_cell.angle_gamma   90.00
#
_symmetry.space_group_name_H-M   'P 1'
#
loop_
_entity.id
_entity.type
_entity.pdbx_description
1 polymer ?
#
loop_
_entity_poly.entity_id
_entity_poly.type
_entity_poly.pdbx_seq_one_letter_code
_entity_poly.pdbx_strand_id
1 'polypeptide(L)'
;SCEVFSKLVGSMGKDVLYVGDHIFGDIIKSKKQKAWRTMLIVPELNHELKVFHDKRDLFNTLETLDTTISELLRSFDMTSSHGPEAVSKIKQKIQQCTHELDMNFGLLGSLFRTGSRQTHFASQVSRFADIYASTVVNLVYYPFFYFFRAVPQLMPHESTVDPEEPMHFKSWGDEELQSNSTDRHRSTLYQTFKNTPRY
;
A
#
# COMPACT_ATOMS: atom_id res chain seq x y z
N SER A 1 -0.20 -35.84 -7.89
CA SER A 1 0.97 -34.94 -7.87
C SER A 1 0.79 -33.86 -8.93
N CYS A 2 1.04 -32.60 -8.62
CA CYS A 2 0.84 -31.49 -9.58
C CYS A 2 1.81 -31.50 -10.76
N GLU A 3 2.95 -32.18 -10.63
CA GLU A 3 3.86 -32.42 -11.77
C GLU A 3 3.22 -33.31 -12.83
N VAL A 4 2.39 -34.27 -12.42
CA VAL A 4 1.64 -35.13 -13.34
C VAL A 4 0.60 -34.30 -14.10
N PHE A 5 -0.07 -33.37 -13.41
CA PHE A 5 -1.02 -32.45 -14.05
C PHE A 5 -0.32 -31.56 -15.08
N SER A 6 0.81 -30.94 -14.73
CA SER A 6 1.58 -30.12 -15.68
C SER A 6 2.07 -30.92 -16.88
N LYS A 7 2.48 -32.19 -16.69
CA LYS A 7 2.87 -33.09 -17.80
C LYS A 7 1.69 -33.49 -18.70
N LEU A 8 0.50 -33.66 -18.14
CA LEU A 8 -0.69 -34.03 -18.90
C LEU A 8 -1.27 -32.85 -19.70
N VAL A 9 -1.24 -31.65 -19.12
CA VAL A 9 -1.79 -30.44 -19.75
C VAL A 9 -0.76 -29.76 -20.67
N GLY A 10 0.53 -30.06 -20.51
CA GLY A 10 1.61 -29.41 -21.26
C GLY A 10 1.83 -27.95 -20.86
N SER A 11 1.30 -27.52 -19.71
CA SER A 11 1.40 -26.15 -19.22
C SER A 11 2.63 -25.96 -18.32
N MET A 12 3.34 -24.84 -18.50
CA MET A 12 4.42 -24.43 -17.60
C MET A 12 3.85 -23.59 -16.45
N GLY A 13 4.61 -23.43 -15.37
CA GLY A 13 4.09 -22.83 -14.13
C GLY A 13 3.37 -21.49 -14.32
N LYS A 14 3.92 -20.58 -15.15
CA LYS A 14 3.34 -19.26 -15.40
C LYS A 14 2.08 -19.26 -16.25
N ASP A 15 1.75 -20.38 -16.91
CA ASP A 15 0.58 -20.55 -17.76
C ASP A 15 -0.67 -20.94 -16.94
N VAL A 16 -0.48 -21.28 -15.67
CA VAL A 16 -1.55 -21.70 -14.75
C VAL A 16 -1.87 -20.58 -13.77
N LEU A 17 -3.13 -20.14 -13.76
CA LEU A 17 -3.69 -19.30 -12.71
C LEU A 17 -4.40 -20.18 -11.68
N TYR A 18 -3.85 -20.23 -10.47
CA TYR A 18 -4.45 -20.94 -9.34
C TYR A 18 -5.29 -20.00 -8.50
N VAL A 19 -6.55 -20.37 -8.28
CA VAL A 19 -7.52 -19.60 -7.50
C VAL A 19 -7.81 -20.34 -6.21
N GLY A 20 -7.73 -19.66 -5.06
CA GLY A 20 -8.02 -20.24 -3.75
C GLY A 20 -8.30 -19.17 -2.71
N ASP A 21 -8.79 -19.59 -1.55
CA ASP A 21 -9.15 -18.74 -0.41
C ASP A 21 -8.14 -18.84 0.74
N HIS A 22 -7.32 -19.90 0.77
CA HIS A 22 -6.36 -20.09 1.85
C HIS A 22 -4.96 -19.52 1.51
N ILE A 23 -4.62 -18.35 2.06
CA ILE A 23 -3.35 -17.65 1.78
C ILE A 23 -2.11 -18.53 1.89
N PHE A 24 -2.01 -19.40 2.91
CA PHE A 24 -0.83 -20.23 3.10
C PHE A 24 -0.85 -21.49 2.20
N GLY A 25 -1.95 -22.22 2.23
CA GLY A 25 -2.09 -23.49 1.54
C GLY A 25 -2.12 -23.34 0.02
N ASP A 26 -2.85 -22.33 -0.45
CA ASP A 26 -3.19 -22.19 -1.85
C ASP A 26 -2.24 -21.25 -2.56
N ILE A 27 -1.99 -20.08 -1.97
CA ILE A 27 -1.20 -19.02 -2.62
C ILE A 27 0.29 -19.23 -2.35
N ILE A 28 0.70 -19.23 -1.08
CA ILE A 28 2.13 -19.26 -0.71
C ILE A 28 2.80 -20.55 -1.19
N LYS A 29 2.18 -21.72 -0.97
CA LYS A 29 2.76 -23.00 -1.43
C LYS A 29 2.80 -23.08 -2.95
N SER A 30 1.73 -22.72 -3.65
CA SER A 30 1.70 -22.80 -5.12
C SER A 30 2.71 -21.86 -5.77
N LYS A 31 2.86 -20.64 -5.25
CA LYS A 31 3.83 -19.68 -5.77
C LYS A 31 5.28 -20.09 -5.48
N LYS A 32 5.57 -20.57 -4.26
CA LYS A 32 6.94 -20.98 -3.88
C LYS A 32 7.40 -22.29 -4.53
N GLN A 33 6.52 -23.28 -4.63
CA GLN A 33 6.92 -24.62 -5.08
C GLN A 33 6.78 -24.78 -6.60
N LYS A 34 5.79 -24.13 -7.22
CA LYS A 34 5.43 -24.39 -8.62
C LYS A 34 5.51 -23.17 -9.53
N ALA A 35 5.79 -21.99 -8.96
CA ALA A 35 5.81 -20.71 -9.67
C ALA A 35 4.54 -20.44 -10.48
N TRP A 36 3.38 -20.87 -9.95
CA TRP A 36 2.07 -20.61 -10.54
C TRP A 36 1.66 -19.15 -10.35
N ARG A 37 0.87 -18.62 -11.29
CA ARG A 37 0.13 -17.38 -11.06
C ARG A 37 -0.96 -17.64 -10.03
N THR A 38 -1.26 -16.67 -9.19
CA THR A 38 -2.15 -16.87 -8.05
C THR A 38 -3.20 -15.77 -7.93
N MET A 39 -4.45 -16.18 -7.71
CA MET A 39 -5.55 -15.31 -7.35
C MET A 39 -6.09 -15.71 -5.98
N LEU A 40 -6.13 -14.76 -5.05
CA LEU A 40 -6.70 -14.97 -3.72
C LEU A 40 -8.15 -14.49 -3.68
N ILE A 41 -9.03 -15.33 -3.15
CA ILE A 41 -10.41 -14.97 -2.84
C ILE A 41 -10.50 -14.57 -1.37
N VAL A 42 -10.96 -13.34 -1.09
CA VAL A 42 -11.14 -12.80 0.26
C VAL A 42 -12.57 -12.30 0.41
N PRO A 43 -13.53 -13.15 0.84
CA PRO A 43 -14.95 -12.78 0.94
C PRO A 43 -15.20 -11.52 1.78
N GLU A 44 -14.42 -11.32 2.85
CA GLU A 44 -14.49 -10.19 3.77
C GLU A 44 -14.18 -8.85 3.09
N LEU A 45 -13.51 -8.87 1.93
CA LEU A 45 -13.13 -7.68 1.19
C LEU A 45 -14.33 -6.79 0.83
N ASN A 46 -15.52 -7.37 0.57
CA ASN A 46 -16.72 -6.59 0.28
C ASN A 46 -17.14 -5.73 1.48
N HIS A 47 -17.09 -6.28 2.68
CA HIS A 47 -17.41 -5.56 3.90
C HIS A 47 -16.35 -4.47 4.18
N GLU A 48 -15.07 -4.83 4.05
CA GLU A 48 -13.94 -3.91 4.18
C GLU A 48 -14.06 -2.69 3.26
N LEU A 49 -14.37 -2.92 1.97
CA LEU A 49 -14.52 -1.84 0.99
C LEU A 49 -15.69 -0.92 1.34
N LYS A 50 -16.79 -1.46 1.85
CA LYS A 50 -17.94 -0.67 2.30
C LYS A 50 -17.57 0.22 3.47
N VAL A 51 -16.97 -0.34 4.53
CA VAL A 51 -16.56 0.43 5.71
C VAL A 51 -15.50 1.47 5.33
N PHE A 52 -14.54 1.11 4.48
CA PHE A 52 -13.52 2.03 3.99
C PHE A 52 -14.11 3.21 3.22
N HIS A 53 -15.13 2.96 2.39
CA HIS A 53 -15.85 4.02 1.69
C HIS A 53 -16.62 4.93 2.66
N ASP A 54 -17.40 4.34 3.57
CA ASP A 54 -18.28 5.08 4.48
C ASP A 54 -17.51 5.87 5.55
N LYS A 55 -16.29 5.44 5.89
CA LYS A 55 -15.43 6.03 6.94
C LYS A 55 -14.18 6.69 6.39
N ARG A 56 -14.20 7.09 5.12
CA ARG A 56 -13.06 7.73 4.45
C ARG A 56 -12.55 8.98 5.18
N ASP A 57 -13.43 9.75 5.81
CA ASP A 57 -13.06 10.95 6.55
C ASP A 57 -12.22 10.64 7.81
N LEU A 58 -12.50 9.53 8.49
CA LEU A 58 -11.67 9.06 9.61
C LEU A 58 -10.27 8.67 9.13
N PHE A 59 -10.15 8.03 7.97
CA PHE A 59 -8.84 7.73 7.36
C PHE A 59 -8.05 9.00 7.03
N ASN A 60 -8.70 10.00 6.41
CA ASN A 60 -8.05 11.27 6.09
C ASN A 60 -7.61 12.01 7.37
N THR A 61 -8.43 11.94 8.43
CA THR A 61 -8.11 12.53 9.73
C THR A 61 -6.89 11.86 10.35
N LEU A 62 -6.83 10.52 10.31
CA LEU A 62 -5.67 9.76 10.79
C LEU A 62 -4.39 10.10 10.02
N GLU A 63 -4.47 10.19 8.68
CA GLU A 63 -3.35 10.59 7.81
C GLU A 63 -2.87 12.03 8.11
N THR A 64 -3.80 12.94 8.38
CA THR A 64 -3.48 14.32 8.77
C THR A 64 -2.76 14.35 10.12
N LEU A 65 -3.20 13.56 11.09
CA LEU A 65 -2.55 13.44 12.39
C LEU A 65 -1.14 12.84 12.28
N ASP A 66 -0.96 11.81 11.44
CA ASP A 66 0.34 11.19 11.16
C ASP A 66 1.31 12.17 10.47
N THR A 67 0.79 13.06 9.62
CA THR A 67 1.59 14.13 9.00
C THR A 67 1.96 15.20 10.02
N THR A 68 0.99 15.65 10.83
CA THR A 68 1.17 16.68 11.85
C THR A 68 2.21 16.25 12.90
N ILE A 69 2.16 14.99 13.36
CA ILE A 69 3.16 14.48 14.31
C ILE A 69 4.55 14.41 13.67
N SER A 70 4.64 14.07 12.37
CA SER A 70 5.91 14.00 11.64
C SER A 70 6.54 15.39 11.47
N GLU A 71 5.73 16.41 11.18
CA GLU A 71 6.17 17.80 11.10
C GLU A 71 6.62 18.33 12.46
N LEU A 72 5.82 18.08 13.50
CA LEU A 72 6.17 18.45 14.87
C LEU A 72 7.48 17.78 15.31
N LEU A 73 7.66 16.49 15.02
CA LEU A 73 8.89 15.75 15.33
C LEU A 73 10.11 16.30 14.57
N ARG A 74 9.93 16.77 13.34
CA ARG A 74 11.01 17.41 12.57
C ARG A 74 11.42 18.77 13.16
N SER A 75 10.50 19.48 13.80
CA SER A 75 10.76 20.81 14.40
C SER A 75 11.51 20.75 15.74
N PHE A 76 11.63 19.58 16.36
CA PHE A 76 12.37 19.44 17.62
C PHE A 76 13.87 19.26 17.37
N ASP A 77 14.66 20.26 17.78
CA ASP A 77 16.12 20.17 17.83
C ASP A 77 16.60 19.34 19.04
N MET A 78 17.83 18.81 18.96
CA MET A 78 18.45 17.96 20.00
C MET A 78 18.57 18.60 21.40
N THR A 79 18.30 19.90 21.52
CA THR A 79 18.37 20.69 22.76
C THR A 79 16.99 20.87 23.43
N SER A 80 15.91 20.39 22.82
CA SER A 80 14.55 20.66 23.27
C SER A 80 14.09 19.74 24.42
N SER A 81 14.23 20.22 25.66
CA SER A 81 13.78 19.53 26.88
C SER A 81 12.25 19.47 27.06
N HIS A 82 11.48 20.27 26.30
CA HIS A 82 10.04 20.47 26.50
C HIS A 82 9.15 19.96 25.35
N GLY A 83 9.70 19.20 24.40
CA GLY A 83 8.91 18.62 23.30
C GLY A 83 7.87 17.51 23.61
N PRO A 84 7.85 16.81 24.76
CA PRO A 84 7.03 15.59 24.88
C PRO A 84 5.52 15.85 25.08
N GLU A 85 5.09 17.01 25.57
CA GLU A 85 3.67 17.21 25.92
C GLU A 85 2.77 17.35 24.68
N ALA A 86 3.18 18.18 23.71
CA ALA A 86 2.44 18.35 22.46
C ALA A 86 2.40 17.04 21.66
N VAL A 87 3.52 16.30 21.63
CA VAL A 87 3.61 14.98 21.00
C VAL A 87 2.66 13.99 21.69
N SER A 88 2.61 13.99 23.02
CA SER A 88 1.72 13.12 23.79
C SER A 88 0.25 13.36 23.45
N LYS A 89 -0.18 14.64 23.37
CA LYS A 89 -1.55 15.01 22.99
C LYS A 89 -1.92 14.48 21.59
N ILE A 90 -1.03 14.62 20.61
CA ILE A 90 -1.29 14.12 19.25
C ILE A 90 -1.30 12.59 19.21
N LYS A 91 -0.37 11.92 19.92
CA LYS A 91 -0.37 10.45 20.04
C LYS A 91 -1.67 9.93 20.64
N GLN A 92 -2.20 10.60 21.65
CA GLN A 92 -3.49 10.23 22.24
C GLN A 92 -4.64 10.36 21.23
N LYS A 93 -4.66 11.45 20.43
CA LYS A 93 -5.64 11.61 19.34
C LYS A 93 -5.52 10.52 18.27
N ILE A 94 -4.29 10.15 17.89
CA ILE A 94 -4.04 9.03 16.95
C ILE A 94 -4.60 7.73 17.51
N GLN A 95 -4.35 7.43 18.79
CA GLN A 95 -4.88 6.22 19.44
C GLN A 95 -6.42 6.21 19.48
N GLN A 96 -7.04 7.34 19.81
CA GLN A 96 -8.50 7.48 19.83
C GLN A 96 -9.10 7.29 18.42
N CYS A 97 -8.54 7.97 17.42
CA CYS A 97 -8.98 7.85 16.03
C CYS A 97 -8.77 6.43 15.49
N THR A 98 -7.66 5.78 15.84
CA THR A 98 -7.38 4.38 15.45
C THR A 98 -8.41 3.44 16.06
N HIS A 99 -8.71 3.61 17.36
CA HIS A 99 -9.70 2.79 18.03
C HIS A 99 -11.10 2.97 17.45
N GLU A 100 -11.51 4.22 17.20
CA GLU A 100 -12.78 4.51 16.55
C GLU A 100 -12.86 3.85 15.17
N LEU A 101 -11.80 3.97 14.37
CA LEU A 101 -11.72 3.36 13.05
C LEU A 101 -11.86 1.84 13.11
N ASP A 102 -11.10 1.17 13.97
CA ASP A 102 -11.11 -0.29 14.09
C ASP A 102 -12.49 -0.81 14.54
N MET A 103 -13.17 -0.09 15.45
CA MET A 103 -14.53 -0.45 15.90
C MET A 103 -15.58 -0.42 14.79
N ASN A 104 -15.35 0.30 13.68
CA ASN A 104 -16.26 0.28 12.54
C ASN A 104 -16.15 -1.00 11.70
N PHE A 105 -15.03 -1.74 11.79
CA PHE A 105 -14.83 -3.02 11.08
C PHE A 105 -15.25 -4.22 11.94
N GLY A 106 -15.21 -4.09 13.27
CA GLY A 106 -15.64 -5.11 14.23
C GLY A 106 -14.75 -5.13 15.48
N LEU A 107 -14.95 -6.12 16.35
CA LEU A 107 -14.23 -6.22 17.62
C LEU A 107 -12.70 -6.31 17.45
N LEU A 108 -12.24 -6.98 16.39
CA LEU A 108 -10.82 -7.20 16.11
C LEU A 108 -10.24 -6.21 15.09
N GLY A 109 -11.03 -5.23 14.63
CA GLY A 109 -10.62 -4.29 13.60
C GLY A 109 -10.65 -4.87 12.19
N SER A 110 -9.98 -4.18 11.27
CA SER A 110 -9.87 -4.57 9.86
C SER A 110 -8.92 -5.76 9.69
N LEU A 111 -9.25 -6.65 8.74
CA LEU A 111 -8.40 -7.76 8.31
C LEU A 111 -7.08 -7.25 7.72
N PHE A 112 -7.11 -6.08 7.08
CA PHE A 112 -5.96 -5.55 6.33
C PHE A 112 -5.12 -4.55 7.12
N ARG A 113 -5.69 -3.86 8.11
CA ARG A 113 -4.99 -2.78 8.82
C ARG A 113 -5.49 -2.54 10.24
N THR A 114 -4.66 -1.87 11.01
CA THR A 114 -4.99 -1.28 12.31
C THR A 114 -4.49 0.16 12.27
N GLY A 115 -5.42 1.11 12.17
CA GLY A 115 -5.10 2.51 11.86
C GLY A 115 -4.28 2.65 10.56
N SER A 116 -3.07 3.22 10.66
CA SER A 116 -2.15 3.41 9.53
C SER A 116 -1.22 2.22 9.26
N ARG A 117 -1.24 1.18 10.09
CA ARG A 117 -0.35 0.01 9.96
C ARG A 117 -1.07 -1.14 9.27
N GLN A 118 -0.39 -1.79 8.33
CA GLN A 118 -0.89 -3.01 7.68
C GLN A 118 -0.73 -4.23 8.58
N THR A 119 -1.67 -5.17 8.50
CA THR A 119 -1.57 -6.46 9.19
C THR A 119 -0.60 -7.40 8.50
N HIS A 120 -0.23 -8.48 9.19
CA HIS A 120 0.54 -9.58 8.58
C HIS A 120 -0.21 -10.20 7.39
N PHE A 121 -1.54 -10.31 7.48
CA PHE A 121 -2.35 -10.82 6.37
C PHE A 121 -2.23 -9.91 5.15
N ALA A 122 -2.42 -8.59 5.28
CA ALA A 122 -2.26 -7.64 4.17
C ALA A 122 -0.87 -7.71 3.52
N SER A 123 0.17 -7.86 4.33
CA SER A 123 1.54 -8.02 3.85
C SER A 123 1.73 -9.30 3.04
N GLN A 124 1.09 -10.41 3.45
CA GLN A 124 1.12 -11.67 2.71
C GLN A 124 0.34 -11.57 1.40
N VAL A 125 -0.86 -10.99 1.41
CA VAL A 125 -1.67 -10.80 0.20
C VAL A 125 -0.89 -9.99 -0.83
N SER A 126 -0.36 -8.83 -0.44
CA SER A 126 0.38 -7.93 -1.34
C SER A 126 1.63 -8.57 -1.94
N ARG A 127 2.30 -9.47 -1.20
CA ARG A 127 3.54 -10.12 -1.65
C ARG A 127 3.29 -11.36 -2.50
N PHE A 128 2.31 -12.17 -2.13
CA PHE A 128 2.14 -13.51 -2.68
C PHE A 128 1.00 -13.61 -3.69
N ALA A 129 -0.13 -12.94 -3.48
CA ALA A 129 -1.22 -12.98 -4.45
C ALA A 129 -0.90 -12.07 -5.64
N ASP A 130 -0.96 -12.58 -6.88
CA ASP A 130 -0.81 -11.72 -8.07
C ASP A 130 -2.05 -10.86 -8.28
N ILE A 131 -3.22 -11.42 -7.98
CA ILE A 131 -4.53 -10.75 -8.02
C ILE A 131 -5.30 -11.17 -6.76
N TYR A 132 -6.15 -10.30 -6.23
CA TYR A 132 -7.10 -10.67 -5.18
C TYR A 132 -8.46 -10.03 -5.45
N ALA A 133 -9.53 -10.72 -5.05
CA ALA A 133 -10.89 -10.24 -5.19
C ALA A 133 -11.80 -10.85 -4.12
N SER A 134 -13.00 -10.30 -3.94
CA SER A 134 -13.99 -10.89 -3.04
C SER A 134 -14.60 -12.17 -3.59
N THR A 135 -14.69 -12.28 -4.92
CA THR A 135 -15.27 -13.44 -5.62
C THR A 135 -14.50 -13.72 -6.90
N VAL A 136 -14.53 -14.97 -7.37
CA VAL A 136 -13.99 -15.35 -8.69
C VAL A 136 -14.83 -14.79 -9.84
N VAL A 137 -16.12 -14.53 -9.60
CA VAL A 137 -17.06 -13.98 -10.60
C VAL A 137 -16.61 -12.60 -11.07
N ASN A 138 -15.80 -11.89 -10.28
CA ASN A 138 -15.24 -10.61 -10.67
C ASN A 138 -14.40 -10.69 -11.96
N LEU A 139 -13.87 -11.87 -12.31
CA LEU A 139 -13.16 -12.09 -13.58
C LEU A 139 -14.07 -12.03 -14.82
N VAL A 140 -15.37 -12.30 -14.67
CA VAL A 140 -16.34 -12.30 -15.79
C VAL A 140 -16.51 -10.90 -16.37
N TYR A 141 -16.26 -9.85 -15.59
CA TYR A 141 -16.30 -8.47 -16.05
C TYR A 141 -15.10 -8.08 -16.92
N TYR A 142 -14.10 -8.94 -17.07
CA TYR A 142 -12.90 -8.68 -17.87
C TYR A 142 -12.85 -9.58 -19.11
N PRO A 143 -12.33 -9.08 -20.25
CA PRO A 143 -12.10 -9.93 -21.42
C PRO A 143 -10.98 -10.94 -21.15
N PHE A 144 -11.02 -12.10 -21.84
CA PHE A 144 -10.04 -13.18 -21.64
C PHE A 144 -8.58 -12.78 -21.94
N PHE A 145 -8.37 -11.76 -22.76
CA PHE A 145 -7.04 -11.24 -23.11
C PHE A 145 -6.64 -10.00 -22.29
N TYR A 146 -7.33 -9.73 -21.18
CA TYR A 146 -7.02 -8.60 -20.31
C TYR A 146 -5.64 -8.76 -19.64
N PHE A 147 -4.87 -7.68 -19.65
CA PHE A 147 -3.55 -7.64 -19.00
C PHE A 147 -3.62 -6.84 -17.70
N PHE A 148 -3.65 -7.55 -16.56
CA PHE A 148 -3.64 -6.93 -15.24
C PHE A 148 -2.31 -6.23 -14.97
N ARG A 149 -2.34 -4.91 -14.74
CA ARG A 149 -1.15 -4.09 -14.42
C ARG A 149 -1.25 -3.52 -13.02
N ALA A 150 -0.17 -3.69 -12.25
CA ALA A 150 0.04 -2.99 -11.00
C ALA A 150 0.99 -1.79 -11.22
N VAL A 151 0.83 -0.75 -10.39
CA VAL A 151 1.77 0.38 -10.34
C VAL A 151 3.11 -0.14 -9.80
N PRO A 152 4.25 0.22 -10.42
CA PRO A 152 5.56 -0.15 -9.90
C PRO A 152 5.78 0.42 -8.50
N GLN A 153 6.28 -0.40 -7.59
CA GLN A 153 6.68 0.04 -6.25
C GLN A 153 8.06 0.68 -6.34
N LEU A 154 8.10 2.01 -6.20
CA LEU A 154 9.34 2.76 -6.20
C LEU A 154 10.11 2.51 -4.90
N MET A 155 11.43 2.37 -5.01
CA MET A 155 12.31 2.39 -3.86
C MET A 155 12.35 3.81 -3.26
N PRO A 156 12.68 3.96 -1.96
CA PRO A 156 12.65 5.27 -1.31
C PRO A 156 13.48 6.36 -2.02
N HIS A 157 14.61 5.99 -2.62
CA HIS A 157 15.48 6.91 -3.36
C HIS A 157 14.96 7.27 -4.77
N GLU A 158 14.10 6.44 -5.35
CA GLU A 158 13.46 6.71 -6.65
C GLU A 158 12.29 7.69 -6.48
N SER A 159 11.71 7.76 -5.28
CA SER A 159 10.56 8.62 -4.95
C SER A 159 10.94 10.07 -4.66
N THR A 160 12.23 10.38 -4.52
CA THR A 160 12.74 11.73 -4.21
C THR A 160 13.14 12.54 -5.45
N VAL A 161 13.11 11.92 -6.62
CA VAL A 161 13.53 12.56 -7.87
C VAL A 161 12.27 13.00 -8.62
N ASP A 162 12.07 14.30 -8.74
CA ASP A 162 11.06 14.84 -9.65
C ASP A 162 11.55 14.63 -11.09
N PRO A 163 10.77 13.97 -11.98
CA PRO A 163 11.21 13.67 -13.35
C PRO A 163 11.54 14.90 -14.20
N GLU A 164 11.05 16.07 -13.77
CA GLU A 164 11.18 17.35 -14.47
C GLU A 164 12.39 18.18 -14.00
N GLU A 165 13.05 17.79 -12.90
CA GLU A 165 14.24 18.49 -12.43
C GLU A 165 15.52 17.83 -12.97
N PRO A 166 16.38 18.57 -13.69
CA PRO A 166 17.68 18.06 -14.09
C PRO A 166 18.49 17.71 -12.85
N MET A 167 18.95 16.46 -12.77
CA MET A 167 19.82 15.96 -11.70
C MET A 167 21.13 16.77 -11.68
N HIS A 168 21.19 17.81 -10.85
CA HIS A 168 22.43 18.54 -10.61
C HIS A 168 23.27 17.72 -9.64
N PHE A 169 24.09 16.81 -10.16
CA PHE A 169 25.11 16.15 -9.35
C PHE A 169 26.13 17.22 -8.95
N LYS A 170 26.00 17.74 -7.72
CA LYS A 170 27.00 18.64 -7.14
C LYS A 170 28.27 17.81 -6.91
N SER A 171 29.23 17.93 -7.84
CA SER A 171 30.60 17.49 -7.59
C SER A 171 31.11 18.25 -6.38
N TRP A 172 31.81 17.57 -5.47
CA TRP A 172 32.49 18.21 -4.34
C TRP A 172 33.48 19.23 -4.92
N GLY A 173 33.17 20.52 -4.84
CA GLY A 173 33.98 21.60 -5.43
C GLY A 173 33.21 22.87 -5.77
N ASP A 174 31.88 22.82 -5.96
CA ASP A 174 31.09 23.99 -6.34
C ASP A 174 30.35 24.60 -5.14
N GLU A 175 31.10 25.22 -4.23
CA GLU A 175 30.58 26.18 -3.25
C GLU A 175 30.87 27.60 -3.76
N GLU A 176 29.95 28.15 -4.55
CA GLU A 176 29.54 29.54 -4.41
C GLU A 176 28.36 29.86 -5.36
N LEU A 177 27.41 30.65 -4.85
CA LEU A 177 26.31 31.30 -5.56
C LEU A 177 25.08 30.43 -5.89
N GLN A 178 24.16 30.35 -4.93
CA GLN A 178 22.85 31.00 -5.05
C GLN A 178 22.07 30.84 -3.73
N SER A 179 22.09 31.91 -2.95
CA SER A 179 21.06 32.21 -1.95
C SER A 179 19.78 32.62 -2.67
N ASN A 180 18.65 32.30 -2.03
CA ASN A 180 17.27 32.66 -2.37
C ASN A 180 16.58 31.77 -3.41
N SER A 181 15.64 30.94 -2.96
CA SER A 181 14.21 31.28 -3.03
C SER A 181 13.33 30.06 -2.74
N THR A 182 12.36 30.30 -1.85
CA THR A 182 10.98 29.78 -1.83
C THR A 182 10.73 28.27 -1.78
N ASP A 183 10.20 27.88 -0.61
CA ASP A 183 8.88 27.26 -0.43
C ASP A 183 8.46 26.26 -1.52
N ARG A 184 8.47 24.96 -1.20
CA ARG A 184 7.96 23.91 -2.09
C ARG A 184 7.00 23.00 -1.36
N HIS A 185 5.73 23.32 -1.56
CA HIS A 185 4.61 22.42 -1.42
C HIS A 185 4.95 21.02 -1.97
N ARG A 186 4.89 20.01 -1.10
CA ARG A 186 4.91 18.59 -1.49
C ARG A 186 3.55 18.20 -2.04
N SER A 187 3.34 18.54 -3.30
CA SER A 187 2.22 18.11 -4.14
C SER A 187 2.79 18.25 -5.55
N THR A 188 3.20 17.19 -6.24
CA THR A 188 2.29 16.38 -7.04
C THR A 188 3.05 15.26 -7.77
N LEU A 189 2.99 14.01 -7.29
CA LEU A 189 3.16 12.81 -8.15
C LEU A 189 1.98 11.84 -8.02
N TYR A 190 1.17 11.98 -6.96
CA TYR A 190 -0.12 11.29 -6.84
C TYR A 190 -1.18 11.75 -7.84
N GLN A 191 -0.96 12.86 -8.56
CA GLN A 191 -1.96 13.41 -9.49
C GLN A 191 -1.83 12.88 -10.92
N THR A 192 -0.64 12.51 -11.38
CA THR A 192 -0.44 12.10 -12.78
C THR A 192 -1.08 10.74 -13.09
N PHE A 193 -1.21 9.85 -12.09
CA PHE A 193 -1.82 8.53 -12.26
C PHE A 193 -3.31 8.46 -11.88
N LYS A 194 -3.87 9.52 -11.26
CA LYS A 194 -5.31 9.63 -10.99
C LYS A 194 -6.14 9.83 -12.27
N ASN A 195 -5.50 10.26 -13.37
CA ASN A 195 -6.15 10.50 -14.66
C ASN A 195 -6.19 9.29 -15.59
N THR A 196 -5.77 8.10 -15.12
CA THR A 196 -6.01 6.86 -15.88
C THR A 196 -7.47 6.47 -15.67
N PRO A 197 -8.30 6.38 -16.74
CA PRO A 197 -9.71 6.00 -16.58
C PRO A 197 -9.79 4.62 -15.92
N ARG A 198 -10.41 4.59 -14.74
CA ARG A 198 -10.86 3.35 -14.10
C ARG A 198 -12.13 2.94 -14.83
N TYR A 199 -12.01 2.01 -15.77
CA TYR A 199 -13.15 1.27 -16.30
C TYR A 199 -13.52 0.16 -15.31
#